data_AF-A0A950CRE3-F1
#
_entry.id   AF-A0A950CRE3-F1
#
_cell.length_a   1.000
_cell.length_b   1.000
_cell.length_c   1.000
_cell.angle_alpha   90.00
_cell.angle_beta   90.00
_cell.angle_gamma   90.00
#
_symmetry.space_group_name_H-M   'P 1'
#
loop_
_entity.id
_entity.type
_entity.pdbx_description
1 polymer ?
#
loop_
_entity_poly.entity_id
_entity_poly.type
_entity_poly.pdbx_seq_one_letter_code
_entity_poly.pdbx_strand_id
1 'polypeptide(L)'
;MLLALSLTACDTTSDSGTHAPRQVSGRGMAKTKPDPLLTRRIVLVHAPSGEHLDVVYYHDGAYDKDALKKINHIMRDRHANVDGEMDPELIDYMLDLRTRLSLPPTVPFEIFSGYRTRETNDMLAR
;
A
#
# COMPACT_ATOMS: atom_id res chain seq x y z
N MET A 1 30.17 28.24 -6.85
CA MET A 1 29.11 28.40 -5.85
C MET A 1 28.98 27.07 -5.12
N LEU A 2 29.10 27.15 -3.79
CA LEU A 2 29.35 26.12 -2.76
C LEU A 2 28.50 24.83 -2.88
N LEU A 3 28.85 23.64 -2.37
CA LEU A 3 29.75 23.23 -1.27
C LEU A 3 30.03 21.70 -1.40
N ALA A 4 31.26 21.27 -1.11
CA ALA A 4 31.61 19.86 -0.93
C ALA A 4 31.13 19.34 0.44
N LEU A 5 30.78 18.05 0.54
CA LEU A 5 30.90 17.32 1.80
C LEU A 5 31.32 15.86 1.51
N SER A 6 32.52 15.52 1.99
CA SER A 6 33.15 14.22 1.99
C SER A 6 32.38 13.20 2.84
N LEU A 7 32.46 11.91 2.47
CA LEU A 7 32.71 10.86 3.46
C LEU A 7 33.39 9.67 2.78
N THR A 8 34.68 9.48 3.07
CA THR A 8 35.39 8.22 2.83
C THR A 8 35.48 7.51 4.16
N ALA A 9 34.95 6.30 4.25
CA ALA A 9 35.48 5.25 5.12
C ALA A 9 34.95 3.90 4.62
N CYS A 10 35.88 3.12 4.07
CA CYS A 10 35.75 1.70 3.87
C CYS A 10 35.96 1.06 5.25
N ASP A 11 35.00 0.29 5.74
CA ASP A 11 35.23 -0.74 6.74
C ASP A 11 34.33 -1.93 6.40
N THR A 12 34.91 -2.86 5.65
CA THR A 12 34.39 -4.21 5.47
C THR A 12 34.52 -4.95 6.80
N THR A 13 33.46 -4.93 7.61
CA THR A 13 33.29 -5.90 8.69
C THR A 13 32.30 -6.96 8.22
N SER A 14 32.85 -8.14 7.93
CA SER A 14 32.13 -9.37 7.72
C SER A 14 31.37 -9.74 9.00
N ASP A 15 30.05 -9.67 8.99
CA ASP A 15 29.22 -10.30 10.01
C ASP A 15 28.34 -11.35 9.32
N SER A 16 28.81 -12.59 9.36
CA SER A 16 28.04 -13.78 9.01
C SER A 16 27.04 -14.06 10.14
N GLY A 17 25.98 -13.26 10.19
CA GLY A 17 24.87 -13.42 11.12
C GLY A 17 23.62 -13.82 10.37
N THR A 18 23.14 -15.04 10.59
CA THR A 18 21.81 -15.53 10.22
C THR A 18 20.74 -14.49 10.59
N HIS A 19 20.23 -13.74 9.62
CA HIS A 19 19.07 -12.87 9.81
C HIS A 19 17.80 -13.73 9.87
N ALA A 20 17.52 -14.26 11.06
CA ALA A 20 16.19 -14.78 11.36
C ALA A 20 15.16 -13.64 11.16
N PRO A 21 13.99 -13.91 10.54
CA PRO A 21 12.97 -12.89 10.35
C PRO A 21 12.55 -12.36 11.73
N ARG A 22 12.87 -11.10 11.99
CA ARG A 22 12.48 -10.38 13.19
C ARG A 22 10.96 -10.32 13.20
N GLN A 23 10.33 -11.21 13.96
CA GLN A 23 8.90 -11.23 14.19
C GLN A 23 8.48 -9.83 14.65
N VAL A 24 7.74 -9.11 13.82
CA VAL A 24 7.07 -7.87 14.21
C VAL A 24 5.99 -8.33 15.18
N SER A 25 6.29 -8.26 16.49
CA SER A 25 5.35 -8.58 17.56
C SER A 25 4.05 -7.84 17.29
N GLY A 26 3.04 -8.58 16.87
CA GLY A 26 1.73 -8.09 16.47
C GLY A 26 1.02 -7.42 17.64
N ARG A 27 1.35 -6.16 17.90
CA ARG A 27 0.40 -5.24 18.49
C ARG A 27 -0.64 -5.04 17.39
N GLY A 28 -1.73 -5.81 17.44
CA GLY A 28 -2.88 -5.60 16.57
C GLY A 28 -3.19 -4.11 16.61
N MET A 29 -2.88 -3.41 15.51
CA MET A 29 -3.32 -2.04 15.31
C MET A 29 -4.83 -2.16 15.39
N ALA A 30 -5.44 -1.60 16.44
CA ALA A 30 -6.89 -1.60 16.56
C ALA A 30 -7.45 -1.12 15.21
N LYS A 31 -8.49 -1.81 14.73
CA LYS A 31 -9.54 -1.30 13.82
C LYS A 31 -9.48 0.23 13.69
N THR A 32 -8.63 0.87 12.88
CA THR A 32 -8.64 2.35 12.85
C THR A 32 -9.88 2.66 12.05
N LYS A 33 -10.99 2.86 12.74
CA LYS A 33 -12.19 3.40 12.15
C LYS A 33 -11.79 4.81 11.71
N PRO A 34 -11.69 5.10 10.40
CA PRO A 34 -11.45 6.46 9.98
C PRO A 34 -12.57 7.32 10.54
N ASP A 35 -12.25 8.59 10.77
CA ASP A 35 -13.26 9.61 11.05
C ASP A 35 -14.50 9.36 10.16
N PRO A 36 -15.73 9.35 10.70
CA PRO A 36 -16.95 9.19 9.90
C PRO A 36 -17.15 10.37 8.95
N LEU A 37 -16.25 10.52 7.97
CA LEU A 37 -16.48 11.31 6.79
C LEU A 37 -17.74 10.74 6.14
N LEU A 38 -18.70 11.63 5.82
CA LEU A 38 -19.89 11.27 5.05
C LEU A 38 -19.54 10.58 3.74
N THR A 39 -18.33 10.81 3.22
CA THR A 39 -17.84 10.25 1.97
C THR A 39 -16.34 9.99 2.07
N ARG A 40 -15.89 8.79 1.67
CA ARG A 40 -14.47 8.45 1.55
C ARG A 40 -14.13 8.20 0.09
N ARG A 41 -13.08 8.90 -0.35
CA ARG A 41 -12.56 8.85 -1.72
C ARG A 41 -11.08 8.48 -1.70
N ILE A 42 -10.69 7.61 -2.61
CA ILE A 42 -9.30 7.21 -2.81
C ILE A 42 -8.89 7.45 -4.25
N VAL A 43 -7.63 7.86 -4.41
CA VAL A 43 -6.96 8.03 -5.69
C VAL A 43 -5.78 7.05 -5.71
N LEU A 44 -5.79 6.12 -6.65
CA LEU A 44 -4.80 5.05 -6.80
C LEU A 44 -4.16 5.14 -8.18
N VAL A 45 -2.84 5.06 -8.25
CA VAL A 45 -2.09 4.97 -9.50
C VAL A 45 -1.25 3.70 -9.47
N HIS A 46 -1.43 2.83 -10.45
CA HIS A 46 -0.56 1.69 -10.62
C HIS A 46 0.68 2.09 -11.44
N ALA A 47 1.81 2.31 -10.77
CA ALA A 47 3.00 2.91 -11.37
C ALA A 47 3.52 2.15 -12.60
N PRO A 48 3.60 0.80 -12.62
CA PRO A 48 4.11 0.06 -13.78
C PRO A 48 3.19 0.10 -15.02
N SER A 49 1.87 0.19 -14.84
CA SER A 49 0.92 0.17 -15.98
C SER A 49 0.36 1.54 -16.33
N GLY A 50 0.56 2.54 -15.48
CA GLY A 50 -0.05 3.86 -15.62
C GLY A 50 -1.56 3.89 -15.41
N GLU A 51 -2.17 2.80 -14.91
CA GLU A 51 -3.60 2.79 -14.62
C GLU A 51 -3.91 3.72 -13.45
N HIS A 52 -5.01 4.46 -13.58
CA HIS A 52 -5.44 5.43 -12.58
C HIS A 52 -6.89 5.15 -12.20
N LEU A 53 -7.15 5.09 -10.90
CA LEU A 53 -8.47 4.93 -10.33
C LEU A 53 -8.73 6.05 -9.33
N ASP A 54 -9.85 6.72 -9.52
CA ASP A 54 -10.33 7.78 -8.66
C ASP A 54 -11.80 7.51 -8.34
N VAL A 55 -12.07 7.12 -7.09
CA VAL A 55 -13.39 6.59 -6.75
C VAL A 55 -13.78 6.90 -5.31
N VAL A 56 -15.07 7.20 -5.12
CA VAL A 56 -15.72 7.21 -3.82
C VAL A 56 -16.14 5.77 -3.51
N TYR A 57 -15.60 5.18 -2.46
CA TYR A 57 -15.86 3.78 -2.10
C TYR A 57 -16.70 3.61 -0.83
N TYR A 58 -16.93 4.70 -0.10
CA TYR A 58 -17.80 4.72 1.08
C TYR A 58 -18.62 6.01 1.06
N HIS A 59 -19.93 5.87 1.17
CA HIS A 59 -20.88 6.99 1.27
C HIS A 59 -22.13 6.51 2.03
N ASP A 60 -22.87 7.46 2.61
CA ASP A 60 -24.15 7.18 3.31
C ASP A 60 -24.05 6.09 4.39
N GLY A 61 -22.87 5.92 5.00
CA GLY A 61 -22.64 4.93 6.04
C GLY A 61 -22.38 3.50 5.54
N ALA A 62 -22.20 3.30 4.23
CA ALA A 62 -21.97 1.98 3.63
C ALA A 62 -20.85 2.00 2.58
N TYR A 63 -20.25 0.83 2.37
CA TYR A 63 -19.30 0.62 1.28
C TYR A 63 -20.02 0.39 -0.06
N ASP A 64 -19.56 1.06 -1.11
CA ASP A 64 -19.99 0.82 -2.47
C ASP A 64 -19.26 -0.42 -3.01
N LYS A 65 -20.01 -1.49 -3.27
CA LYS A 65 -19.48 -2.78 -3.76
C LYS A 65 -18.84 -2.67 -5.13
N ASP A 66 -19.36 -1.81 -6.01
CA ASP A 66 -18.82 -1.67 -7.36
C ASP A 66 -17.56 -0.80 -7.36
N ALA A 67 -17.48 0.19 -6.47
CA ALA A 67 -16.23 0.88 -6.19
C ALA A 67 -15.15 -0.05 -5.63
N LEU A 68 -15.51 -0.91 -4.66
CA LEU A 68 -14.58 -1.89 -4.09
C LEU A 68 -14.08 -2.90 -5.13
N LYS A 69 -14.92 -3.36 -6.06
CA LYS A 69 -14.47 -4.20 -7.17
C LYS A 69 -13.43 -3.51 -8.05
N LYS A 70 -13.62 -2.22 -8.36
CA LYS A 70 -12.63 -1.44 -9.14
C LYS A 70 -11.31 -1.31 -8.38
N ILE A 71 -11.37 -1.10 -7.06
CA ILE A 71 -10.20 -1.07 -6.19
C ILE A 71 -9.48 -2.43 -6.20
N ASN A 72 -10.20 -3.52 -5.99
CA ASN A 72 -9.63 -4.87 -6.05
C ASN A 72 -8.97 -5.16 -7.41
N HIS A 73 -9.59 -4.69 -8.50
CA HIS A 73 -9.04 -4.86 -9.85
C HIS A 73 -7.75 -4.08 -10.09
N ILE A 74 -7.67 -2.80 -9.71
CA ILE A 74 -6.41 -2.04 -9.88
C ILE A 74 -5.29 -2.61 -8.98
N MET A 75 -5.67 -3.21 -7.85
CA MET A 75 -4.78 -3.86 -6.90
C MET A 75 -4.54 -5.36 -7.16
N ARG A 76 -5.00 -5.90 -8.29
CA ARG A 76 -4.90 -7.33 -8.60
C ARG A 76 -3.47 -7.83 -8.78
N ASP A 77 -3.31 -9.16 -8.71
CA ASP A 77 -2.07 -9.78 -9.17
C ASP A 77 -2.00 -9.70 -10.70
N ARG A 78 -1.10 -8.87 -11.22
CA ARG A 78 -0.89 -8.68 -12.66
C ARG A 78 -0.23 -9.89 -13.34
N HIS A 79 0.58 -10.64 -12.61
CA HIS A 79 1.31 -11.78 -13.17
C HIS A 79 0.36 -12.95 -13.41
N ALA A 80 -0.54 -13.20 -12.45
CA ALA A 80 -1.55 -14.24 -12.53
C ALA A 80 -2.89 -13.76 -13.13
N ASN A 81 -3.08 -12.44 -13.29
CA ASN A 81 -4.34 -11.79 -13.64
C ASN A 81 -5.51 -12.24 -12.72
N VAL A 82 -5.22 -12.34 -11.42
CA VAL A 82 -6.18 -12.76 -10.40
C VAL A 82 -6.51 -11.57 -9.51
N ASP A 83 -7.79 -11.20 -9.48
CA ASP A 83 -8.33 -10.22 -8.54
C ASP A 83 -8.43 -10.86 -7.15
N GLY A 84 -7.93 -10.17 -6.13
CA GLY A 84 -8.08 -10.56 -4.73
C GLY A 84 -9.16 -9.71 -4.06
N GLU A 85 -10.03 -10.32 -3.26
CA GLU A 85 -10.95 -9.57 -2.41
C GLU A 85 -10.15 -8.92 -1.27
N MET A 86 -10.01 -7.61 -1.31
CA MET A 86 -9.36 -6.87 -0.23
C MET A 86 -10.37 -6.49 0.85
N ASP A 87 -9.90 -6.50 2.08
CA ASP A 87 -10.65 -5.96 3.22
C ASP A 87 -10.88 -4.44 3.00
N PRO A 88 -12.13 -3.95 2.95
CA PRO A 88 -12.41 -2.53 2.84
C PRO A 88 -11.74 -1.68 3.94
N GLU A 89 -11.51 -2.27 5.12
CA GLU A 89 -10.81 -1.59 6.20
C GLU A 89 -9.33 -1.31 5.87
N LEU A 90 -8.71 -2.08 4.97
CA LEU A 90 -7.36 -1.79 4.47
C LEU A 90 -7.33 -0.42 3.76
N ILE A 91 -8.34 -0.14 2.95
CA ILE A 91 -8.46 1.12 2.21
C ILE A 91 -8.66 2.27 3.19
N ASP A 92 -9.49 2.05 4.21
CA ASP A 92 -9.70 2.97 5.33
C ASP A 92 -8.38 3.32 6.05
N TYR A 93 -7.54 2.33 6.32
CA TYR A 93 -6.20 2.54 6.89
C TYR A 93 -5.29 3.38 6.00
N MET A 94 -5.33 3.18 4.68
CA MET A 94 -4.57 4.02 3.75
C MET A 94 -4.99 5.49 3.86
N LEU A 95 -6.30 5.78 3.94
CA LEU A 95 -6.79 7.14 4.14
C LEU A 95 -6.35 7.72 5.49
N ASP A 96 -6.37 6.92 6.56
CA ASP A 96 -5.88 7.33 7.87
C ASP A 96 -4.39 7.71 7.82
N LEU A 97 -3.55 6.90 7.15
CA LEU A 97 -2.14 7.23 6.93
C LEU A 97 -1.96 8.56 6.19
N ARG A 98 -2.70 8.78 5.10
CA ARG A 98 -2.67 10.06 4.37
C ARG A 98 -3.05 11.25 5.25
N THR A 99 -4.08 11.07 6.07
CA THR A 99 -4.56 12.10 7.01
C THR A 99 -3.52 12.41 8.07
N ARG A 100 -2.90 11.39 8.67
CA ARG A 100 -1.84 11.56 9.67
C ARG A 100 -0.60 12.22 9.10
N LEU A 101 -0.28 11.96 7.84
CA LEU A 101 0.80 12.62 7.12
C LEU A 101 0.43 14.04 6.64
N SER A 102 -0.80 14.51 6.91
CA SER A 102 -1.30 15.83 6.50
C SER A 102 -1.21 16.05 4.99
N LEU A 103 -1.38 14.98 4.22
CA LEU A 103 -1.31 15.01 2.76
C LEU A 103 -2.67 15.37 2.15
N PRO A 104 -2.71 16.17 1.07
CA PRO A 104 -3.95 16.51 0.38
C PRO A 104 -4.70 15.26 -0.14
N PRO A 105 -6.05 15.28 -0.20
CA PRO A 105 -6.85 14.17 -0.73
C PRO A 105 -6.59 13.86 -2.21
N THR A 106 -5.99 14.80 -2.94
CA THR A 106 -5.62 14.67 -4.35
C THR A 106 -4.30 13.93 -4.57
N VAL A 107 -3.51 13.71 -3.52
CA VAL A 107 -2.27 12.94 -3.62
C VAL A 107 -2.64 11.47 -3.87
N PRO A 108 -2.22 10.89 -5.02
CA PRO A 108 -2.49 9.49 -5.31
C PRO A 108 -1.60 8.58 -4.47
N PHE A 109 -2.11 7.40 -4.13
CA PHE A 109 -1.24 6.31 -3.70
C PHE A 109 -0.68 5.60 -4.93
N GLU A 110 0.63 5.63 -5.06
CA GLU A 110 1.34 4.83 -6.06
C GLU A 110 1.45 3.39 -5.57
N ILE A 111 0.79 2.49 -6.28
CA ILE A 111 0.80 1.06 -6.00
C ILE A 111 1.61 0.34 -7.09
N PHE A 112 2.44 -0.61 -6.67
CA PHE A 112 3.22 -1.48 -7.57
C PHE A 112 2.61 -2.88 -7.68
N SER A 113 1.95 -3.31 -6.62
CA SER A 113 1.23 -4.58 -6.52
C SER A 113 0.32 -4.52 -5.31
N GLY A 114 -0.89 -5.06 -5.41
CA GLY A 114 -1.74 -5.29 -4.25
C GLY A 114 -1.70 -6.76 -3.83
N TYR A 115 -2.72 -7.51 -4.23
CA TYR A 115 -2.78 -8.96 -4.00
C TYR A 115 -1.71 -9.67 -4.81
N ARG A 116 -0.96 -10.59 -4.18
CA ARG A 116 -0.03 -11.50 -4.86
C ARG A 116 -0.46 -12.93 -4.57
N THR A 117 -0.66 -13.70 -5.63
CA THR A 117 -0.92 -15.12 -5.54
C THR A 117 0.31 -15.84 -4.97
N ARG A 118 0.08 -17.04 -4.42
CA ARG A 118 1.16 -17.87 -3.86
C ARG A 118 2.17 -18.23 -4.95
N GLU A 119 1.68 -18.54 -6.14
CA GLU A 119 2.49 -18.88 -7.32
C GLU A 119 3.43 -17.73 -7.70
N THR A 120 2.92 -16.49 -7.76
CA THR A 120 3.74 -15.30 -8.05
C THR A 120 4.80 -15.06 -6.98
N ASN A 121 4.46 -15.23 -5.69
CA ASN A 121 5.43 -15.07 -4.60
C ASN A 121 6.53 -16.15 -4.65
N ASP A 122 6.17 -17.41 -4.93
CA ASP A 122 7.12 -18.52 -5.03
C ASP A 122 8.08 -18.35 -6.23
N MET A 123 7.64 -17.69 -7.30
CA MET A 123 8.47 -17.32 -8.45
C MET A 123 9.46 -16.20 -8.12
N LEU A 124 9.03 -15.17 -7.37
CA LEU A 124 9.85 -14.00 -7.02
C LEU A 124 10.81 -14.24 -5.85
N ALA A 125 10.61 -15.28 -5.04
CA ALA A 125 11.45 -15.61 -3.90
C ALA A 125 12.78 -16.30 -4.26
N ARG A 126 13.12 -16.41 -5.56
CA ARG A 126 14.32 -17.05 -6.08
C ARG A 126 15.37 -16.03 -6.48
#